data_AF-A0A7C4VET7-F1
#
_entry.id   AF-A0A7C4VET7-F1
#
_cell.length_a   1.000
_cell.length_b   1.000
_cell.length_c   1.000
_cell.angle_alpha   90.00
_cell.angle_beta   90.00
_cell.angle_gamma   90.00
#
_symmetry.space_group_name_H-M   'P 1'
#
loop_
_entity.id
_entity.type
_entity.pdbx_description
1 polymer ?
#
loop_
_entity_poly.entity_id
_entity_poly.type
_entity_poly.pdbx_seq_one_letter_code
_entity_poly.pdbx_strand_id
1 'polypeptide(L)' 'MPQDNLIKLQCSVCKRVNYYTHKNKKKIQKKLELNKYCSFCKKTTPHKEIKK' A
#
# COMPACT_ATOMS: atom_id res chain seq x y z
N MET A 1 4.30 21.93 2.73
CA MET A 1 3.77 21.26 1.53
C MET A 1 3.11 19.95 1.94
N PRO A 2 1.79 19.77 1.80
CA PRO A 2 1.12 18.53 2.20
C PRO A 2 1.48 17.41 1.21
N GLN A 3 1.93 16.26 1.73
CA GLN A 3 2.17 15.05 0.96
C GLN A 3 0.83 14.41 0.56
N ASP A 4 0.03 15.10 -0.27
CA ASP A 4 -1.34 14.69 -0.58
C ASP A 4 -1.39 13.34 -1.34
N ASN A 5 -0.30 13.00 -2.03
CA ASN A 5 -0.22 11.80 -2.87
C ASN A 5 0.41 10.58 -2.15
N LEU A 6 0.81 10.70 -0.88
CA LEU A 6 1.45 9.58 -0.17
C LEU A 6 0.40 8.59 0.34
N ILE A 7 0.53 7.34 -0.06
CA ILE A 7 -0.35 6.23 0.29
C ILE A 7 0.46 5.14 1.00
N LYS A 8 -0.17 4.51 1.99
CA LYS A 8 0.39 3.38 2.73
C LYS A 8 -0.12 2.08 2.12
N LEU A 9 0.76 1.11 1.92
CA LEU A 9 0.35 -0.26 1.58
C LEU A 9 0.47 -1.17 2.80
N GLN A 10 -0.64 -1.76 3.17
CA GLN A 10 -0.76 -2.68 4.28
C GLN A 10 -0.82 -4.12 3.78
N CYS A 11 0.00 -4.98 4.38
CA CYS A 11 -0.08 -6.42 4.15
C CYS A 11 -1.40 -6.99 4.71
N SER A 12 -2.13 -7.78 3.92
CA SER A 12 -3.40 -8.36 4.35
C SER A 12 -3.25 -9.40 5.48
N VAL A 13 -2.06 -9.96 5.68
CA VAL A 13 -1.81 -11.06 6.64
C VAL A 13 -1.37 -10.52 8.00
N CYS A 14 -0.32 -9.71 8.03
CA CYS A 14 0.21 -9.16 9.29
C CYS A 14 -0.37 -7.79 9.64
N LYS A 15 -1.22 -7.21 8.78
CA LYS A 15 -1.81 -5.88 8.95
C LYS A 15 -0.79 -4.75 9.15
N ARG A 16 0.50 -5.00 8.85
CA ARG A 16 1.56 -3.99 8.95
C ARG A 16 1.67 -3.20 7.66
N VAL A 17 1.98 -1.92 7.80
CA VAL A 17 2.33 -1.05 6.68
C VAL A 17 3.80 -1.27 6.39
N ASN A 18 4.08 -1.87 5.23
CA ASN A 18 5.45 -2.19 4.81
C ASN A 18 5.98 -1.24 3.75
N TYR A 19 5.08 -0.60 3.00
CA TYR A 19 5.46 0.25 1.88
C TYR A 19 4.70 1.57 1.90
N TYR A 20 5.41 2.61 1.48
CA TYR A 20 4.86 3.93 1.20
C TYR A 20 5.03 4.18 -0.29
N THR A 21 3.95 4.51 -0.98
CA THR A 21 4.00 4.82 -2.41
C THR A 21 3.28 6.11 -2.70
N HIS A 22 3.64 6.75 -3.80
CA HIS A 22 2.95 7.92 -4.28
C HIS A 22 1.92 7.48 -5.32
N LYS A 23 0.68 7.91 -5.15
CA LYS A 23 -0.38 7.68 -6.13
C LYS A 23 -1.05 9.01 -6.45
N ASN A 24 -1.20 9.27 -7.74
CA ASN A 24 -1.97 10.40 -8.20
C ASN A 24 -3.47 10.06 -8.11
N LYS A 25 -4.14 10.56 -7.06
CA LYS A 25 -5.57 10.34 -6.80
C LYS A 25 -6.46 10.74 -7.99
N LYS A 26 -6.03 11.69 -8.84
CA LYS A 26 -6.78 12.15 -10.01
C LYS A 26 -6.80 11.14 -11.16
N LYS A 27 -5.70 10.40 -11.39
CA LYS A 27 -5.58 9.44 -12.50
C LYS A 27 -6.00 8.02 -12.12
N ILE A 28 -5.79 7.61 -10.86
CA ILE A 28 -6.04 6.23 -10.43
C ILE A 28 -7.05 6.25 -9.29
N GLN A 29 -8.33 6.04 -9.62
CA GLN A 29 -9.42 5.98 -8.64
C GLN A 29 -9.63 4.60 -8.03
N LYS A 30 -9.18 3.52 -8.71
CA LYS A 30 -9.34 2.14 -8.25
C LYS A 30 -8.42 1.82 -7.08
N LYS A 31 -8.89 0.97 -6.15
CA LYS A 31 -8.08 0.44 -5.05
C LYS A 31 -6.91 -0.39 -5.63
N LEU A 32 -5.69 -0.06 -5.23
CA LEU A 32 -4.45 -0.73 -5.59
C LEU A 32 -4.29 -1.93 -4.65
N GLU A 33 -4.32 -3.11 -5.24
CA GLU A 33 -3.97 -4.37 -4.57
C GLU A 33 -2.73 -4.90 -5.27
N LEU A 34 -1.60 -4.85 -4.59
CA LEU A 34 -0.32 -5.27 -5.14
C LEU A 34 0.18 -6.50 -4.41
N ASN A 35 0.56 -7.54 -5.16
CA ASN A 35 1.28 -8.68 -4.59
C ASN A 35 2.73 -8.27 -4.36
N LYS A 36 3.08 -8.06 -3.09
CA LYS A 36 4.44 -7.71 -2.67
C LYS A 36 4.90 -8.66 -1.58
N TYR A 37 6.21 -8.83 -1.52
CA TYR A 37 6.84 -9.59 -0.46
C TYR A 37 6.63 -8.88 0.89
N CYS A 38 6.22 -9.62 1.91
CA CYS A 38 6.13 -9.10 3.26
C CYS A 38 7.33 -9.61 4.07
N SER A 39 8.24 -8.73 4.48
CA SER A 39 9.44 -9.11 5.26
C SER A 39 9.11 -9.79 6.59
N PHE A 40 7.95 -9.48 7.18
CA PHE A 40 7.49 -10.09 8.43
C PHE A 40 6.92 -11.49 8.25
N CYS A 41 6.15 -11.70 7.18
CA CYS A 41 5.55 -13.01 6.90
C CYS A 41 6.47 -13.91 6.07
N LYS A 42 7.60 -13.39 5.58
CA LYS A 42 8.55 -14.03 4.66
C LYS A 42 7.91 -14.68 3.43
N LYS A 43 6.80 -14.10 2.96
CA LYS A 43 6.01 -14.61 1.82
C LYS A 43 5.42 -13.47 1.02
N THR A 44 5.13 -13.73 -0.25
CA THR A 44 4.42 -12.79 -1.12
C THR A 44 2.95 -12.77 -0.75
N THR A 45 2.45 -11.58 -0.42
CA THR A 45 1.06 -11.39 0.04
C THR A 45 0.42 -10.22 -0.68
N PRO A 46 -0.92 -10.24 -0.83
CA PRO A 46 -1.65 -9.07 -1.30
C PRO A 46 -1.50 -7.94 -0.28
N HIS A 47 -0.97 -6.81 -0.74
CA HIS A 47 -0.92 -5.57 0.00
C HIS A 47 -2.03 -4.65 -0.52
N LYS A 48 -2.86 -4.17 0.39
CA LYS A 48 -3.99 -3.27 0.11
C LYS A 48 -3.59 -1.84 0.40
N GLU A 49 -4.05 -0.91 -0.44
CA GLU A 49 -3.88 0.52 -0.13
C GLU A 49 -4.72 0.92 1.10
N ILE A 50 -4.09 1.61 2.03
CA ILE A 50 -4.75 2.39 3.07
C ILE A 50 -4.59 3.86 2.70
N LYS A 51 -5.72 4.54 2.53
CA LYS A 51 -5.75 6.00 2.52
C LYS A 51 -5.57 6.49 3.95
N LYS A 52 -4.76 7.54 4.12
CA LYS A 52 -4.68 8.28 5.39
C LYS A 52 -6.06 8.78 5.79
#